data_AF-A0A7M3Y603-F1
#
_entry.id   AF-A0A7M3Y603-F1
#
_cell.length_a   1.000
_cell.length_b   1.000
_cell.length_c   1.000
_cell.angle_alpha   90.00
_cell.angle_beta   90.00
_cell.angle_gamma   90.00
#
_symmetry.space_group_name_H-M   'P 1'
#
loop_
_entity.id
_entity.type
_entity.pdbx_description
1 polymer ?
#
loop_
_entity_poly.entity_id
_entity_poly.type
_entity_poly.pdbx_seq_one_letter_code
_entity_poly.pdbx_strand_id
1 'polypeptide(L)'
;MLARNIELYNFGKDYIWTKVTELESDYEGNHIKEGSAEGTLDAWFLHLAEGIDESSRAEFDVLVQNDLLVEEIVVIHGTGLTQTEFSALGDVGGSLAWSPTSNLLLYGDTTDVATAKAEGVNIMIGPDWAPSGSKSSMHELKTADWWDENVLGDIFTDFELVQTISTNVVDAIGWSDHTGRIQAGLAADFVVLDTFNADPYRNVIDAVDPDVRLVVVGGLAVYGDVDIMQAMDDEIEIIEGVGFTKATDITYDGVPEAQQTFAEMFTALQECNQGKSVPIEYLFTLGDDRYFDVLNRSQSFQNGRTIDLWSDYYDIELDENGHRVGGTVGGADPIETNITNGNNNGNGNGGTNPVPEPELPVLWDTYGPRGATLAHPTTIAEGIHLEACTSDNGQTTPDDKELLCGAILVVMQPTDECMNLDGWFCQLEVEDAVAVPGKLCDDSGTFPSQVTCRDAWSYLDVEDDNTNPEPEPEPEEPKSWTEGPLFWVAAISLVGLLVASIVMINNNLRNEDDNEE
;
A
#
# COMPACT_ATOMS: atom_id res chain seq x y z
N MET A 1 0.05 -1.35 13.89
CA MET A 1 0.04 0.08 13.49
C MET A 1 1.33 0.35 12.71
N LEU A 2 1.55 -0.35 11.59
CA LEU A 2 2.77 -0.25 10.75
C LEU A 2 2.44 0.11 9.30
N ALA A 3 1.25 0.67 9.10
CA ALA A 3 0.69 0.92 7.78
C ALA A 3 0.07 2.31 7.78
N ARG A 4 0.09 2.95 6.61
CA ARG A 4 -0.70 4.15 6.37
C ARG A 4 -2.18 3.76 6.32
N ASN A 5 -3.01 4.43 7.13
CA ASN A 5 -4.45 4.26 7.03
C ASN A 5 -4.95 5.01 5.79
N ILE A 6 -5.46 4.29 4.79
CA ILE A 6 -5.93 4.87 3.53
C ILE A 6 -7.30 5.55 3.64
N GLU A 7 -8.11 5.24 4.65
CA GLU A 7 -9.48 5.78 4.84
C GLU A 7 -9.48 7.16 5.53
N LEU A 8 -8.31 7.78 5.69
CA LEU A 8 -8.15 9.08 6.33
C LEU A 8 -7.30 10.01 5.46
N TYR A 9 -7.28 11.28 5.84
CA TYR A 9 -6.52 12.33 5.16
C TYR A 9 -5.02 12.00 5.07
N ASN A 10 -4.54 11.68 3.87
CA ASN A 10 -3.15 11.41 3.56
C ASN A 10 -2.68 12.31 2.42
N PHE A 11 -1.42 12.76 2.49
CA PHE A 11 -0.80 13.58 1.44
C PHE A 11 -1.61 14.82 1.01
N GLY A 12 -2.44 15.36 1.91
CA GLY A 12 -3.23 16.55 1.62
C GLY A 12 -4.62 16.29 1.01
N LYS A 13 -5.06 15.04 0.91
CA LYS A 13 -6.34 14.65 0.31
C LYS A 13 -7.00 13.47 1.05
N ASP A 14 -8.31 13.33 0.85
CA ASP A 14 -9.14 12.23 1.36
C ASP A 14 -10.16 11.88 0.27
N TYR A 15 -9.70 11.12 -0.72
CA TYR A 15 -10.45 10.75 -1.93
C TYR A 15 -10.63 9.24 -2.05
N ILE A 16 -10.50 8.52 -0.94
CA ILE A 16 -10.69 7.07 -0.88
C ILE A 16 -12.06 6.79 -0.27
N TRP A 17 -12.87 6.00 -0.97
CA TRP A 17 -14.18 5.57 -0.49
C TRP A 17 -14.18 4.06 -0.26
N THR A 18 -14.91 3.61 0.76
CA THR A 18 -15.05 2.18 1.05
C THR A 18 -16.51 1.77 1.19
N LYS A 19 -16.84 0.57 0.72
CA LYS A 19 -18.14 -0.06 0.92
C LYS A 19 -17.96 -1.55 1.25
N VAL A 20 -18.40 -1.91 2.44
CA VAL A 20 -18.27 -3.28 2.99
C VAL A 20 -19.56 -4.08 2.85
N THR A 21 -20.71 -3.42 2.85
CA THR A 21 -22.01 -4.10 2.72
C THR A 21 -22.34 -4.37 1.27
N GLU A 22 -23.10 -5.44 1.03
CA GLU A 22 -23.70 -5.77 -0.27
C GLU A 22 -24.31 -4.54 -0.97
N LEU A 23 -24.17 -4.53 -2.29
CA LEU A 23 -24.75 -3.51 -3.16
C LEU A 23 -26.21 -3.84 -3.43
N GLU A 24 -27.10 -3.02 -2.88
CA GLU A 24 -28.51 -3.06 -3.22
C GLU A 24 -28.73 -2.56 -4.66
N SER A 25 -29.73 -3.12 -5.35
CA SER A 25 -29.98 -2.83 -6.77
C SER A 25 -30.25 -1.34 -7.06
N ASP A 26 -30.72 -0.58 -6.08
CA ASP A 26 -31.01 0.85 -6.18
C ASP A 26 -29.86 1.75 -5.71
N TYR A 27 -28.66 1.18 -5.47
CA TYR A 27 -27.48 1.96 -5.11
C TYR A 27 -27.02 2.86 -6.26
N GLU A 28 -27.25 4.18 -6.13
CA GLU A 28 -26.95 5.13 -7.21
C GLU A 28 -25.46 5.49 -7.34
N GLY A 29 -24.69 5.46 -6.24
CA GLY A 29 -23.26 5.77 -6.22
C GLY A 29 -22.85 7.13 -6.81
N ASN A 30 -23.69 8.18 -6.69
CA ASN A 30 -23.42 9.48 -7.33
C ASN A 30 -22.08 10.11 -6.90
N HIS A 31 -21.67 9.96 -5.64
CA HIS A 31 -20.38 10.44 -5.15
C HIS A 31 -19.18 9.75 -5.83
N ILE A 32 -19.32 8.49 -6.24
CA ILE A 32 -18.29 7.77 -7.00
C ILE A 32 -18.22 8.32 -8.43
N LYS A 33 -19.37 8.45 -9.10
CA LYS A 33 -19.43 8.95 -10.48
C LYS A 33 -18.97 10.41 -10.59
N GLU A 34 -19.41 11.26 -9.67
CA GLU A 34 -18.99 12.66 -9.60
C GLU A 34 -17.49 12.75 -9.26
N GLY A 35 -17.03 11.98 -8.27
CA GLY A 35 -15.62 11.97 -7.88
C GLY A 35 -14.69 11.54 -9.01
N SER A 36 -15.02 10.46 -9.72
CA SER A 36 -14.26 10.00 -10.89
C SER A 36 -14.26 11.05 -12.01
N ALA A 37 -15.44 11.63 -12.33
CA ALA A 37 -15.54 12.65 -13.38
C ALA A 37 -14.80 13.96 -13.05
N GLU A 38 -14.68 14.31 -11.77
CA GLU A 38 -14.02 15.53 -11.29
C GLU A 38 -12.53 15.33 -10.94
N GLY A 39 -12.03 14.09 -10.96
CA GLY A 39 -10.67 13.75 -10.53
C GLY A 39 -10.46 13.89 -9.02
N THR A 40 -11.52 13.70 -8.24
CA THR A 40 -11.52 13.74 -6.76
C THR A 40 -11.88 12.38 -6.16
N LEU A 41 -11.66 11.31 -6.92
CA LEU A 41 -11.69 9.93 -6.46
C LEU A 41 -10.30 9.35 -6.73
N ASP A 42 -9.66 8.82 -5.69
CA ASP A 42 -8.36 8.13 -5.80
C ASP A 42 -8.56 6.61 -5.83
N ALA A 43 -9.52 6.10 -5.05
CA ALA A 43 -9.92 4.69 -5.04
C ALA A 43 -11.32 4.50 -4.45
N TRP A 44 -12.03 3.49 -4.92
CA TRP A 44 -13.24 2.98 -4.31
C TRP A 44 -13.12 1.49 -4.00
N PHE A 45 -12.90 1.16 -2.73
CA PHE A 45 -12.81 -0.22 -2.25
C PHE A 45 -14.19 -0.80 -1.99
N LEU A 46 -14.47 -1.95 -2.59
CA LEU A 46 -15.77 -2.58 -2.54
C LEU A 46 -15.63 -4.09 -2.33
N HIS A 47 -16.20 -4.60 -1.23
CA HIS A 47 -16.39 -6.05 -1.09
C HIS A 47 -17.46 -6.48 -2.10
N LEU A 48 -17.07 -7.36 -3.03
CA LEU A 48 -17.93 -7.77 -4.12
C LEU A 48 -17.62 -9.21 -4.53
N ALA A 49 -18.66 -9.98 -4.81
CA ALA A 49 -18.55 -11.34 -5.28
C ALA A 49 -17.64 -12.20 -4.40
N GLU A 50 -17.77 -12.04 -3.08
CA GLU A 50 -16.87 -12.67 -2.10
C GLU A 50 -17.01 -14.21 -2.13
N GLY A 51 -18.24 -14.72 -2.29
CA GLY A 51 -18.52 -16.14 -2.43
C GLY A 51 -18.26 -16.69 -3.83
N ILE A 52 -18.44 -18.01 -3.97
CA ILE A 52 -18.16 -18.78 -5.21
C ILE A 52 -19.41 -19.08 -6.04
N ASP A 53 -20.53 -18.43 -5.71
CA ASP A 53 -21.83 -18.74 -6.31
C ASP A 53 -22.35 -17.62 -7.20
N GLU A 54 -23.41 -17.97 -7.94
CA GLU A 54 -24.11 -17.07 -8.85
C GLU A 54 -24.69 -15.84 -8.15
N SER A 55 -25.09 -15.96 -6.88
CA SER A 55 -25.60 -14.81 -6.11
C SER A 55 -24.51 -13.78 -5.89
N SER A 56 -23.32 -14.27 -5.51
CA SER A 56 -22.12 -13.45 -5.31
C SER A 56 -21.70 -12.80 -6.64
N ARG A 57 -21.65 -13.58 -7.72
CA ARG A 57 -21.33 -13.06 -9.07
C ARG A 57 -22.29 -11.96 -9.51
N ALA A 58 -23.59 -12.13 -9.28
CA ALA A 58 -24.63 -11.20 -9.71
C ALA A 58 -24.56 -9.82 -9.03
N GLU A 59 -23.81 -9.67 -7.93
CA GLU A 59 -23.54 -8.36 -7.34
C GLU A 59 -22.83 -7.42 -8.34
N PHE A 60 -21.98 -7.97 -9.22
CA PHE A 60 -21.31 -7.21 -10.27
C PHE A 60 -22.30 -6.60 -11.27
N ASP A 61 -23.46 -7.23 -11.47
CA ASP A 61 -24.50 -6.73 -12.38
C ASP A 61 -25.05 -5.38 -11.90
N VAL A 62 -25.02 -5.10 -10.58
CA VAL A 62 -25.45 -3.82 -10.00
C VAL A 62 -24.48 -2.70 -10.41
N LEU A 63 -23.17 -2.99 -10.43
CA LEU A 63 -22.17 -2.01 -10.87
C LEU A 63 -22.38 -1.61 -12.32
N VAL A 64 -22.62 -2.60 -13.19
CA VAL A 64 -22.87 -2.38 -14.62
C VAL A 64 -24.18 -1.60 -14.83
N GLN A 65 -25.27 -2.01 -14.16
CA GLN A 65 -26.58 -1.39 -14.34
C GLN A 65 -26.64 0.07 -13.88
N ASN A 66 -25.82 0.43 -12.89
CA ASN A 66 -25.86 1.76 -12.27
C ASN A 66 -24.70 2.66 -12.72
N ASP A 67 -23.96 2.26 -13.77
CA ASP A 67 -22.82 2.98 -14.34
C ASP A 67 -21.71 3.26 -13.30
N LEU A 68 -21.34 2.24 -12.52
CA LEU A 68 -20.37 2.33 -11.41
C LEU A 68 -19.02 1.64 -11.68
N LEU A 69 -18.81 1.10 -12.88
CA LEU A 69 -17.49 0.64 -13.31
C LEU A 69 -16.63 1.85 -13.70
N VAL A 70 -15.94 2.41 -12.71
CA VAL A 70 -14.97 3.51 -12.84
C VAL A 70 -13.55 2.96 -12.77
N GLU A 71 -12.56 3.73 -13.25
CA GLU A 71 -11.14 3.32 -13.24
C GLU A 71 -10.62 3.11 -11.81
N GLU A 72 -11.08 3.94 -10.87
CA GLU A 72 -10.66 3.93 -9.48
C GLU A 72 -11.28 2.79 -8.65
N ILE A 73 -12.04 1.88 -9.27
CA ILE A 73 -12.66 0.77 -8.56
C ILE A 73 -11.63 -0.26 -8.13
N VAL A 74 -11.74 -0.67 -6.86
CA VAL A 74 -11.00 -1.77 -6.26
C VAL A 74 -12.00 -2.81 -5.77
N VAL A 75 -12.07 -3.94 -6.47
CA VAL A 75 -12.86 -5.10 -6.05
C VAL A 75 -12.08 -5.88 -5.00
N ILE A 76 -12.63 -6.02 -3.79
CA ILE A 76 -12.08 -6.89 -2.74
C ILE A 76 -12.68 -8.29 -2.90
N HIS A 77 -11.82 -9.31 -2.84
CA HIS A 77 -12.11 -10.71 -3.12
C HIS A 77 -12.35 -11.01 -4.60
N GLY A 78 -13.52 -10.68 -5.14
CA GLY A 78 -13.88 -10.99 -6.53
C GLY A 78 -13.93 -12.49 -6.84
N THR A 79 -14.09 -13.35 -5.84
CA THR A 79 -14.02 -14.82 -5.96
C THR A 79 -15.03 -15.39 -6.95
N GLY A 80 -16.25 -14.84 -6.97
CA GLY A 80 -17.34 -15.31 -7.82
C GLY A 80 -17.31 -14.75 -9.24
N LEU A 81 -16.38 -13.84 -9.55
CA LEU A 81 -16.29 -13.23 -10.87
C LEU A 81 -15.78 -14.23 -11.92
N THR A 82 -16.27 -14.09 -13.14
CA THR A 82 -15.84 -14.89 -14.29
C THR A 82 -15.05 -14.03 -15.26
N GLN A 83 -14.58 -14.63 -16.36
CA GLN A 83 -13.94 -13.90 -17.45
C GLN A 83 -14.76 -12.70 -17.94
N THR A 84 -16.09 -12.78 -17.96
CA THR A 84 -16.93 -11.67 -18.45
C THR A 84 -16.78 -10.44 -17.54
N GLU A 85 -16.85 -10.65 -16.23
CA GLU A 85 -16.72 -9.56 -15.25
C GLU A 85 -15.28 -9.05 -15.17
N PHE A 86 -14.27 -9.93 -15.24
CA PHE A 86 -12.86 -9.50 -15.27
C PHE A 86 -12.52 -8.72 -16.53
N SER A 87 -13.07 -9.08 -17.68
CA SER A 87 -12.89 -8.32 -18.93
C SER A 87 -13.47 -6.90 -18.79
N ALA A 88 -14.67 -6.78 -18.22
CA ALA A 88 -15.28 -5.48 -17.96
C ALA A 88 -14.50 -4.65 -16.93
N LEU A 89 -13.95 -5.29 -15.89
CA LEU A 89 -13.10 -4.64 -14.89
C LEU A 89 -11.77 -4.17 -15.49
N GLY A 90 -11.12 -5.01 -16.31
CA GLY A 90 -9.88 -4.67 -17.00
C GLY A 90 -10.06 -3.57 -18.05
N ASP A 91 -11.18 -3.57 -18.80
CA ASP A 91 -11.51 -2.56 -19.80
C ASP A 91 -11.59 -1.14 -19.22
N VAL A 92 -11.99 -1.00 -17.95
CA VAL A 92 -12.02 0.30 -17.25
C VAL A 92 -10.74 0.62 -16.49
N GLY A 93 -9.77 -0.30 -16.43
CA GLY A 93 -8.54 -0.13 -15.65
C GLY A 93 -8.69 -0.43 -14.15
N GLY A 94 -9.77 -1.12 -13.77
CA GLY A 94 -10.06 -1.44 -12.37
C GLY A 94 -9.08 -2.43 -11.76
N SER A 95 -9.08 -2.48 -10.43
CA SER A 95 -8.15 -3.28 -9.63
C SER A 95 -8.87 -4.36 -8.81
N LEU A 96 -8.11 -5.39 -8.41
CA LEU A 96 -8.54 -6.50 -7.58
C LEU A 96 -7.65 -6.58 -6.32
N ALA A 97 -8.23 -6.50 -5.14
CA ALA A 97 -7.60 -6.89 -3.88
C ALA A 97 -7.90 -8.36 -3.58
N TRP A 98 -6.94 -9.22 -3.90
CA TRP A 98 -7.00 -10.66 -3.71
C TRP A 98 -6.60 -11.04 -2.27
N SER A 99 -7.44 -11.84 -1.60
CA SER A 99 -7.24 -12.28 -0.22
C SER A 99 -7.35 -13.81 -0.11
N PRO A 100 -6.40 -14.56 -0.70
CA PRO A 100 -6.52 -16.01 -0.84
C PRO A 100 -6.72 -16.76 0.47
N THR A 101 -6.09 -16.36 1.57
CA THR A 101 -6.22 -17.06 2.86
C THR A 101 -7.67 -17.04 3.34
N SER A 102 -8.30 -15.86 3.29
CA SER A 102 -9.70 -15.68 3.68
C SER A 102 -10.64 -16.41 2.73
N ASN A 103 -10.42 -16.31 1.42
CA ASN A 103 -11.26 -17.00 0.45
C ASN A 103 -11.23 -18.54 0.65
N LEU A 104 -10.03 -19.11 0.81
CA LEU A 104 -9.86 -20.54 1.03
C LEU A 104 -10.49 -20.98 2.35
N LEU A 105 -10.34 -20.21 3.43
CA LEU A 105 -10.97 -20.52 4.72
C LEU A 105 -12.50 -20.48 4.65
N LEU A 106 -13.09 -19.52 3.96
CA LEU A 106 -14.53 -19.30 3.96
C LEU A 106 -15.26 -20.13 2.89
N TYR A 107 -14.68 -20.27 1.70
CA TYR A 107 -15.36 -20.82 0.52
C TYR A 107 -14.69 -22.09 -0.03
N GLY A 108 -13.44 -22.35 0.36
CA GLY A 108 -12.66 -23.49 -0.10
C GLY A 108 -12.13 -23.37 -1.52
N ASP A 109 -12.26 -22.20 -2.13
CA ASP A 109 -11.59 -21.82 -3.36
C ASP A 109 -11.22 -20.34 -3.29
N THR A 110 -10.45 -19.86 -4.25
CA THR A 110 -10.08 -18.44 -4.34
C THR A 110 -10.27 -17.91 -5.76
N THR A 111 -10.14 -16.60 -5.91
CA THR A 111 -10.36 -15.85 -7.14
C THR A 111 -9.53 -16.40 -8.30
N ASP A 112 -10.14 -16.47 -9.49
CA ASP A 112 -9.45 -16.84 -10.73
C ASP A 112 -8.53 -15.71 -11.20
N VAL A 113 -7.44 -15.50 -10.46
CA VAL A 113 -6.42 -14.47 -10.72
C VAL A 113 -5.66 -14.71 -12.02
N ALA A 114 -5.68 -15.93 -12.56
CA ALA A 114 -5.13 -16.20 -13.89
C ALA A 114 -5.96 -15.53 -14.98
N THR A 115 -7.29 -15.65 -14.91
CA THR A 115 -8.20 -14.93 -15.80
C THR A 115 -8.13 -13.42 -15.55
N ALA A 116 -8.15 -12.97 -14.29
CA ALA A 116 -8.04 -11.53 -13.99
C ALA A 116 -6.76 -10.91 -14.59
N LYS A 117 -5.61 -11.57 -14.44
CA LYS A 117 -4.32 -11.15 -15.03
C LYS A 117 -4.38 -11.12 -16.56
N ALA A 118 -4.96 -12.14 -17.18
CA ALA A 118 -5.09 -12.23 -18.63
C ALA A 118 -6.00 -11.14 -19.22
N GLU A 119 -7.00 -10.70 -18.47
CA GLU A 119 -7.92 -9.61 -18.84
C GLU A 119 -7.37 -8.22 -18.49
N GLY A 120 -6.14 -8.12 -17.94
CA GLY A 120 -5.47 -6.85 -17.68
C GLY A 120 -5.89 -6.14 -16.39
N VAL A 121 -6.53 -6.85 -15.47
CA VAL A 121 -6.87 -6.32 -14.13
C VAL A 121 -5.58 -6.11 -13.33
N ASN A 122 -5.46 -4.96 -12.66
CA ASN A 122 -4.37 -4.74 -11.70
C ASN A 122 -4.63 -5.54 -10.41
N ILE A 123 -3.72 -6.45 -10.05
CA ILE A 123 -3.91 -7.35 -8.91
C ILE A 123 -3.01 -6.92 -7.76
N MET A 124 -3.62 -6.72 -6.59
CA MET A 124 -2.94 -6.51 -5.33
C MET A 124 -3.37 -7.54 -4.28
N ILE A 125 -2.57 -7.71 -3.25
CA ILE A 125 -2.83 -8.69 -2.19
C ILE A 125 -3.17 -7.97 -0.88
N GLY A 126 -4.26 -8.43 -0.23
CA GLY A 126 -4.72 -7.94 1.06
C GLY A 126 -4.90 -9.10 2.04
N PRO A 127 -4.44 -8.98 3.30
CA PRO A 127 -4.58 -10.06 4.28
C PRO A 127 -6.02 -10.26 4.77
N ASP A 128 -6.94 -9.34 4.48
CA ASP A 128 -8.30 -9.29 5.04
C ASP A 128 -8.29 -9.18 6.59
N TRP A 129 -9.44 -9.31 7.23
CA TRP A 129 -9.61 -9.18 8.68
C TRP A 129 -9.11 -10.40 9.46
N ALA A 130 -8.58 -10.16 10.67
CA ALA A 130 -7.91 -11.18 11.50
C ALA A 130 -8.66 -12.51 11.76
N PRO A 131 -10.00 -12.59 11.81
CA PRO A 131 -10.71 -13.86 12.03
C PRO A 131 -10.60 -14.90 10.90
N SER A 132 -10.45 -14.46 9.66
CA SER A 132 -10.27 -15.35 8.49
C SER A 132 -9.08 -14.98 7.61
N GLY A 133 -8.40 -13.90 7.92
CA GLY A 133 -7.28 -13.36 7.18
C GLY A 133 -5.91 -13.69 7.77
N SER A 134 -4.89 -13.24 7.06
CA SER A 134 -3.49 -13.31 7.46
C SER A 134 -3.09 -12.24 8.47
N LYS A 135 -1.97 -12.45 9.17
CA LYS A 135 -1.41 -11.47 10.12
C LYS A 135 -0.82 -10.23 9.44
N SER A 136 -0.39 -10.35 8.18
CA SER A 136 0.21 -9.27 7.39
C SER A 136 0.12 -9.57 5.90
N SER A 137 0.27 -8.55 5.04
CA SER A 137 0.39 -8.75 3.59
C SER A 137 1.61 -9.61 3.23
N MET A 138 2.69 -9.52 4.03
CA MET A 138 3.85 -10.39 3.86
C MET A 138 3.46 -11.85 4.13
N HIS A 139 2.64 -12.17 5.14
CA HIS A 139 2.14 -13.54 5.33
C HIS A 139 1.16 -13.98 4.23
N GLU A 140 0.29 -13.08 3.75
CA GLU A 140 -0.67 -13.40 2.68
C GLU A 140 0.04 -13.83 1.37
N LEU A 141 1.24 -13.29 1.10
CA LEU A 141 2.09 -13.74 -0.02
C LEU A 141 2.37 -15.24 0.00
N LYS A 142 2.42 -15.89 1.17
CA LYS A 142 2.79 -17.31 1.30
C LYS A 142 1.67 -18.19 0.76
N THR A 143 0.42 -17.80 1.04
CA THR A 143 -0.75 -18.45 0.46
C THR A 143 -0.82 -18.19 -1.05
N ALA A 144 -0.52 -16.96 -1.49
CA ALA A 144 -0.52 -16.61 -2.91
C ALA A 144 0.56 -17.35 -3.71
N ASP A 145 1.81 -17.39 -3.23
CA ASP A 145 2.93 -18.11 -3.84
C ASP A 145 2.66 -19.62 -3.88
N TRP A 146 2.19 -20.20 -2.76
CA TRP A 146 1.79 -21.61 -2.73
C TRP A 146 0.71 -21.91 -3.79
N TRP A 147 -0.29 -21.04 -3.90
CA TRP A 147 -1.37 -21.21 -4.88
C TRP A 147 -0.88 -21.08 -6.32
N ASP A 148 -0.02 -20.11 -6.59
CA ASP A 148 0.55 -19.90 -7.93
C ASP A 148 1.37 -21.12 -8.38
N GLU A 149 2.27 -21.60 -7.52
CA GLU A 149 3.13 -22.74 -7.82
C GLU A 149 2.33 -24.05 -7.97
N ASN A 150 1.45 -24.33 -7.01
CA ASN A 150 0.83 -25.65 -6.89
C ASN A 150 -0.48 -25.79 -7.67
N VAL A 151 -1.13 -24.69 -8.05
CA VAL A 151 -2.45 -24.70 -8.70
C VAL A 151 -2.43 -24.02 -10.06
N LEU A 152 -1.80 -22.84 -10.18
CA LEU A 152 -1.87 -22.04 -11.41
C LEU A 152 -0.74 -22.37 -12.40
N GLY A 153 0.37 -22.90 -11.90
CA GLY A 153 1.54 -23.27 -12.70
C GLY A 153 2.46 -22.09 -12.98
N ASP A 154 2.81 -21.34 -11.93
CA ASP A 154 3.78 -20.24 -11.94
C ASP A 154 3.42 -19.13 -12.93
N ILE A 155 2.19 -18.60 -12.83
CA ILE A 155 1.77 -17.52 -13.72
C ILE A 155 2.33 -16.16 -13.28
N PHE A 156 2.79 -16.02 -12.05
CA PHE A 156 3.50 -14.85 -11.55
C PHE A 156 5.00 -15.16 -11.40
N THR A 157 5.82 -14.19 -11.77
CA THR A 157 7.21 -14.15 -11.31
C THR A 157 7.27 -13.65 -9.88
N ASP A 158 8.36 -13.96 -9.17
CA ASP A 158 8.61 -13.45 -7.81
C ASP A 158 8.54 -11.92 -7.76
N PHE A 159 9.05 -11.25 -8.80
CA PHE A 159 8.93 -9.81 -8.96
C PHE A 159 7.47 -9.35 -8.97
N GLU A 160 6.63 -9.97 -9.82
CA GLU A 160 5.21 -9.62 -9.92
C GLU A 160 4.46 -9.89 -8.61
N LEU A 161 4.77 -10.99 -7.90
CA LEU A 161 4.20 -11.24 -6.57
C LEU A 161 4.55 -10.13 -5.58
N VAL A 162 5.80 -9.68 -5.54
CA VAL A 162 6.21 -8.56 -4.68
C VAL A 162 5.55 -7.24 -5.11
N GLN A 163 5.32 -7.02 -6.40
CA GLN A 163 4.58 -5.86 -6.88
C GLN A 163 3.14 -5.81 -6.34
N THR A 164 2.49 -6.96 -6.15
CA THR A 164 1.10 -7.03 -5.63
C THR A 164 0.95 -6.49 -4.20
N ILE A 165 2.02 -6.44 -3.41
CA ILE A 165 2.02 -5.84 -2.06
C ILE A 165 2.73 -4.48 -2.00
N SER A 166 3.15 -3.93 -3.15
CA SER A 166 3.92 -2.69 -3.23
C SER A 166 3.38 -1.76 -4.33
N THR A 167 3.97 -1.78 -5.53
CA THR A 167 3.66 -0.82 -6.60
C THR A 167 2.20 -0.93 -7.06
N ASN A 168 1.64 -2.14 -7.15
CA ASN A 168 0.28 -2.33 -7.63
C ASN A 168 -0.75 -1.67 -6.70
N VAL A 169 -0.45 -1.64 -5.40
CA VAL A 169 -1.30 -1.00 -4.39
C VAL A 169 -1.29 0.52 -4.57
N VAL A 170 -0.11 1.13 -4.62
CA VAL A 170 -0.01 2.60 -4.71
C VAL A 170 -0.47 3.15 -6.05
N ASP A 171 -0.36 2.35 -7.11
CA ASP A 171 -0.88 2.69 -8.43
C ASP A 171 -2.42 2.61 -8.44
N ALA A 172 -3.01 1.60 -7.79
CA ALA A 172 -4.47 1.46 -7.67
C ALA A 172 -5.14 2.61 -6.88
N ILE A 173 -4.42 3.21 -5.93
CA ILE A 173 -4.96 4.26 -5.05
C ILE A 173 -4.46 5.66 -5.38
N GLY A 174 -3.79 5.85 -6.53
CA GLY A 174 -3.31 7.17 -6.96
C GLY A 174 -2.26 7.79 -6.03
N TRP A 175 -1.41 6.97 -5.41
CA TRP A 175 -0.36 7.38 -4.45
C TRP A 175 1.07 7.21 -5.00
N SER A 176 1.24 6.90 -6.27
CA SER A 176 2.54 6.68 -6.93
C SER A 176 3.51 7.87 -6.82
N ASP A 177 2.97 9.10 -6.75
CA ASP A 177 3.73 10.34 -6.56
C ASP A 177 4.04 10.65 -5.09
N HIS A 178 3.65 9.77 -4.18
CA HIS A 178 3.80 9.95 -2.73
C HIS A 178 4.56 8.81 -2.05
N THR A 179 4.36 7.55 -2.45
CA THR A 179 4.98 6.38 -1.80
C THR A 179 4.97 5.13 -2.70
N GLY A 180 5.45 3.99 -2.18
CA GLY A 180 5.46 2.68 -2.82
C GLY A 180 6.66 2.43 -3.75
N ARG A 181 7.53 3.43 -3.91
CA ARG A 181 8.77 3.34 -4.68
C ARG A 181 9.92 4.02 -3.92
N ILE A 182 11.11 3.46 -4.05
CA ILE A 182 12.33 4.09 -3.51
C ILE A 182 12.82 5.12 -4.53
N GLN A 183 12.31 6.35 -4.42
CA GLN A 183 12.64 7.46 -5.31
C GLN A 183 12.75 8.78 -4.54
N ALA A 184 13.68 9.63 -4.95
CA ALA A 184 13.79 10.97 -4.37
C ALA A 184 12.48 11.76 -4.52
N GLY A 185 12.06 12.41 -3.43
CA GLY A 185 10.82 13.19 -3.36
C GLY A 185 9.61 12.41 -2.83
N LEU A 186 9.68 11.08 -2.73
CA LEU A 186 8.63 10.26 -2.13
C LEU A 186 8.81 10.14 -0.60
N ALA A 187 7.75 9.73 0.09
CA ALA A 187 7.82 9.37 1.49
C ALA A 187 8.82 8.23 1.70
N ALA A 188 9.61 8.33 2.78
CA ALA A 188 10.56 7.31 3.18
C ALA A 188 9.81 6.13 3.84
N ASP A 189 9.08 5.38 3.02
CA ASP A 189 8.41 4.14 3.39
C ASP A 189 9.23 2.98 2.84
N PHE A 190 9.89 2.23 3.72
CA PHE A 190 10.68 1.07 3.31
C PHE A 190 10.76 0.01 4.39
N VAL A 191 11.02 -1.21 3.95
CA VAL A 191 11.29 -2.37 4.79
C VAL A 191 12.71 -2.85 4.49
N VAL A 192 13.46 -3.15 5.54
CA VAL A 192 14.77 -3.79 5.47
C VAL A 192 14.61 -5.22 5.97
N LEU A 193 15.08 -6.17 5.18
CA LEU A 193 15.00 -7.60 5.47
C LEU A 193 16.40 -8.20 5.59
N ASP A 194 16.54 -9.23 6.42
CA ASP A 194 17.68 -10.14 6.34
C ASP A 194 17.73 -10.76 4.95
N THR A 195 18.94 -10.95 4.41
CA THR A 195 19.13 -11.62 3.13
C THR A 195 19.57 -13.05 3.36
N PHE A 196 18.79 -14.01 2.85
CA PHE A 196 19.04 -15.45 2.88
C PHE A 196 18.71 -16.13 1.53
N ASN A 197 18.16 -15.39 0.57
CA ASN A 197 18.03 -15.77 -0.83
C ASN A 197 18.87 -14.85 -1.72
N ALA A 198 19.41 -15.39 -2.82
CA ALA A 198 20.16 -14.60 -3.80
C ALA A 198 19.23 -13.73 -4.68
N ASP A 199 18.02 -14.24 -4.98
CA ASP A 199 16.97 -13.43 -5.60
C ASP A 199 16.28 -12.58 -4.51
N PRO A 200 16.36 -11.23 -4.59
CA PRO A 200 15.77 -10.35 -3.59
C PRO A 200 14.23 -10.43 -3.55
N TYR A 201 13.56 -10.80 -4.64
CA TYR A 201 12.11 -10.92 -4.67
C TYR A 201 11.66 -12.22 -4.01
N ARG A 202 12.35 -13.33 -4.29
CA ARG A 202 12.17 -14.58 -3.53
C ARG A 202 12.45 -14.36 -2.05
N ASN A 203 13.46 -13.56 -1.71
CA ASN A 203 13.76 -13.20 -0.33
C ASN A 203 12.58 -12.52 0.38
N VAL A 204 11.85 -11.62 -0.30
CA VAL A 204 10.64 -10.97 0.27
C VAL A 204 9.51 -11.99 0.45
N ILE A 205 9.31 -12.88 -0.52
CA ILE A 205 8.27 -13.92 -0.46
C ILE A 205 8.54 -14.89 0.68
N ASP A 206 9.78 -15.27 0.92
CA ASP A 206 10.13 -16.24 1.97
C ASP A 206 10.35 -15.61 3.35
N ALA A 207 10.49 -14.28 3.43
CA ALA A 207 10.68 -13.58 4.69
C ALA A 207 9.49 -13.73 5.63
N VAL A 208 9.81 -13.97 6.91
CA VAL A 208 8.86 -14.05 8.02
C VAL A 208 9.20 -13.01 9.09
N ASP A 209 8.43 -12.98 10.18
CA ASP A 209 8.54 -11.97 11.24
C ASP A 209 9.98 -11.70 11.75
N PRO A 210 10.82 -12.70 12.08
CA PRO A 210 12.20 -12.46 12.53
C PRO A 210 13.10 -11.84 11.46
N ASP A 211 12.83 -12.05 10.17
CA ASP A 211 13.67 -11.56 9.08
C ASP A 211 13.50 -10.04 8.83
N VAL A 212 12.48 -9.41 9.44
CA VAL A 212 12.23 -7.97 9.31
C VAL A 212 13.15 -7.18 10.23
N ARG A 213 14.16 -6.52 9.67
CA ARG A 213 15.14 -5.74 10.42
C ARG A 213 14.66 -4.35 10.79
N LEU A 214 13.95 -3.70 9.87
CA LEU A 214 13.48 -2.33 10.06
C LEU A 214 12.29 -2.06 9.15
N VAL A 215 11.29 -1.40 9.69
CA VAL A 215 10.14 -0.83 8.98
C VAL A 215 10.15 0.66 9.27
N VAL A 216 10.15 1.45 8.20
CA VAL A 216 10.10 2.91 8.26
C VAL A 216 8.84 3.40 7.56
N VAL A 217 8.14 4.34 8.19
CA VAL A 217 6.97 5.00 7.61
C VAL A 217 7.18 6.51 7.69
N GLY A 218 7.26 7.17 6.53
CA GLY A 218 7.47 8.61 6.44
C GLY A 218 8.80 9.09 7.01
N GLY A 219 9.81 8.21 7.07
CA GLY A 219 11.10 8.50 7.68
C GLY A 219 11.20 8.19 9.18
N LEU A 220 10.13 7.69 9.80
CA LEU A 220 10.09 7.29 11.20
C LEU A 220 10.28 5.78 11.31
N ALA A 221 11.21 5.34 12.14
CA ALA A 221 11.39 3.92 12.45
C ALA A 221 10.24 3.48 13.36
N VAL A 222 9.44 2.51 12.91
CA VAL A 222 8.21 2.10 13.64
C VAL A 222 8.29 0.68 14.20
N TYR A 223 9.11 -0.18 13.59
CA TYR A 223 9.30 -1.56 14.02
C TYR A 223 10.61 -2.10 13.48
N GLY A 224 11.33 -2.92 14.25
CA GLY A 224 12.55 -3.54 13.77
C GLY A 224 13.33 -4.26 14.85
N ASP A 225 14.58 -4.56 14.55
CA ASP A 225 15.54 -5.10 15.50
C ASP A 225 15.83 -4.06 16.60
N VAL A 226 16.05 -4.57 17.80
CA VAL A 226 16.23 -3.74 19.00
C VAL A 226 17.41 -2.79 18.86
N ASP A 227 18.55 -3.26 18.35
CA ASP A 227 19.76 -2.47 18.17
C ASP A 227 19.58 -1.33 17.15
N ILE A 228 18.92 -1.61 16.03
CA ILE A 228 18.58 -0.62 15.00
C ILE A 228 17.60 0.41 15.56
N MET A 229 16.52 -0.06 16.19
CA MET A 229 15.48 0.81 16.76
C MET A 229 16.06 1.73 17.85
N GLN A 230 16.93 1.21 18.75
CA GLN A 230 17.63 2.01 19.77
C GLN A 230 18.56 3.07 19.20
N ALA A 231 19.09 2.85 17.99
CA ALA A 231 19.94 3.84 17.32
C ALA A 231 19.12 4.97 16.67
N MET A 232 17.85 4.72 16.39
CA MET A 232 16.95 5.66 15.69
C MET A 232 16.05 6.45 16.67
N ASP A 233 15.67 5.83 17.79
CA ASP A 233 14.66 6.35 18.71
C ASP A 233 14.96 5.96 20.17
N ASP A 234 14.70 6.87 21.11
CA ASP A 234 14.88 6.68 22.55
C ASP A 234 13.60 6.28 23.32
N GLU A 235 12.43 6.25 22.66
CA GLU A 235 11.12 5.94 23.25
C GLU A 235 10.59 4.53 22.92
N ILE A 236 11.45 3.66 22.37
CA ILE A 236 11.06 2.33 21.89
C ILE A 236 10.48 1.41 22.98
N GLU A 237 9.59 0.52 22.57
CA GLU A 237 9.07 -0.58 23.38
C GLU A 237 9.51 -1.94 22.83
N ILE A 238 10.05 -2.78 23.71
CA ILE A 238 10.47 -4.14 23.37
C ILE A 238 9.26 -5.07 23.30
N ILE A 239 9.22 -5.87 22.24
CA ILE A 239 8.19 -6.88 21.99
C ILE A 239 8.84 -8.25 21.75
N GLU A 240 8.26 -9.27 22.34
CA GLU A 240 8.85 -10.62 22.39
C GLU A 240 8.14 -11.57 21.43
N GLY A 241 8.92 -12.19 20.55
CA GLY A 241 8.51 -13.29 19.68
C GLY A 241 8.98 -14.65 20.19
N VAL A 242 8.60 -15.73 19.50
CA VAL A 242 9.14 -17.05 19.80
C VAL A 242 10.54 -17.19 19.19
N GLY A 243 11.58 -17.04 20.02
CA GLY A 243 12.97 -17.21 19.61
C GLY A 243 13.61 -15.96 19.00
N PHE A 244 12.92 -14.82 19.01
CA PHE A 244 13.45 -13.53 18.54
C PHE A 244 12.80 -12.39 19.33
N THR A 245 13.46 -11.23 19.33
CA THR A 245 12.99 -10.01 20.02
C THR A 245 13.03 -8.85 19.03
N LYS A 246 12.01 -7.99 19.09
CA LYS A 246 11.90 -6.80 18.25
C LYS A 246 11.60 -5.58 19.12
N ALA A 247 11.64 -4.41 18.52
CA ALA A 247 11.16 -3.19 19.13
C ALA A 247 10.19 -2.46 18.21
N THR A 248 9.34 -1.63 18.79
CA THR A 248 8.40 -0.79 18.08
C THR A 248 8.34 0.58 18.74
N ASP A 249 8.13 1.60 17.94
CA ASP A 249 7.58 2.87 18.41
C ASP A 249 6.40 3.23 17.50
N ILE A 250 5.27 3.48 18.14
CA ILE A 250 4.00 3.86 17.50
C ILE A 250 3.47 5.17 18.07
N THR A 251 4.27 5.84 18.88
CA THR A 251 3.96 7.15 19.42
C THR A 251 4.39 8.22 18.43
N TYR A 252 3.67 9.33 18.43
CA TYR A 252 3.93 10.44 17.56
C TYR A 252 3.43 11.75 18.17
N ASP A 253 4.37 12.66 18.38
CA ASP A 253 4.11 13.98 18.92
C ASP A 253 3.27 14.83 17.97
N GLY A 254 2.22 15.43 18.52
CA GLY A 254 1.36 16.35 17.79
C GLY A 254 0.23 15.69 16.98
N VAL A 255 0.13 14.35 16.96
CA VAL A 255 -1.08 13.65 16.47
C VAL A 255 -1.98 13.29 17.65
N PRO A 256 -3.26 13.71 17.65
CA PRO A 256 -4.20 13.33 18.71
C PRO A 256 -4.25 11.81 18.88
N GLU A 257 -4.23 11.35 20.14
CA GLU A 257 -4.28 9.93 20.53
C GLU A 257 -3.05 9.07 20.15
N ALA A 258 -2.13 9.58 19.33
CA ALA A 258 -0.86 8.92 18.99
C ALA A 258 0.19 9.03 20.11
N GLN A 259 -0.21 9.15 21.37
CA GLN A 259 0.69 9.17 22.53
C GLN A 259 0.55 7.90 23.37
N GLN A 260 -0.34 7.00 22.94
CA GLN A 260 -0.54 5.72 23.60
C GLN A 260 0.59 4.79 23.23
N THR A 261 1.23 4.23 24.25
CA THR A 261 2.31 3.25 24.02
C THR A 261 1.69 1.91 23.59
N PHE A 262 2.48 1.07 22.92
CA PHE A 262 2.13 -0.30 22.61
C PHE A 262 1.69 -1.06 23.87
N ALA A 263 2.38 -0.92 25.00
CA ALA A 263 1.99 -1.58 26.25
C ALA A 263 0.62 -1.12 26.77
N GLU A 264 0.30 0.17 26.65
CA GLU A 264 -1.01 0.70 27.03
C GLU A 264 -2.12 0.16 26.13
N MET A 265 -1.90 0.19 24.81
CA MET A 265 -2.84 -0.37 23.84
C MET A 265 -3.05 -1.87 24.02
N PHE A 266 -1.98 -2.63 24.21
CA PHE A 266 -2.06 -4.08 24.38
C PHE A 266 -2.80 -4.45 25.67
N THR A 267 -2.58 -3.68 26.75
CA THR A 267 -3.34 -3.82 27.99
C THR A 267 -4.83 -3.55 27.76
N ALA A 268 -5.18 -2.47 27.06
CA ALA A 268 -6.56 -2.13 26.75
C ALA A 268 -7.24 -3.25 25.92
N LEU A 269 -6.55 -3.79 24.92
CA LEU A 269 -7.05 -4.91 24.12
C LEU A 269 -7.27 -6.16 24.99
N GLN A 270 -6.32 -6.49 25.88
CA GLN A 270 -6.43 -7.61 26.83
C GLN A 270 -7.64 -7.46 27.75
N GLU A 271 -7.88 -6.26 28.29
CA GLU A 271 -9.04 -5.99 29.11
C GLU A 271 -10.35 -6.13 28.33
N CYS A 272 -10.40 -5.59 27.10
CA CYS A 272 -11.57 -5.76 26.22
C CYS A 272 -11.87 -7.23 25.90
N ASN A 273 -10.81 -8.05 25.79
CA ASN A 273 -10.95 -9.46 25.46
C ASN A 273 -11.11 -10.38 26.69
N GLN A 274 -11.04 -9.82 27.90
CA GLN A 274 -11.17 -10.60 29.13
C GLN A 274 -12.55 -11.27 29.23
N GLY A 275 -12.55 -12.59 29.37
CA GLY A 275 -13.79 -13.39 29.46
C GLY A 275 -14.50 -13.62 28.13
N LYS A 276 -13.90 -13.23 27.00
CA LYS A 276 -14.37 -13.61 25.66
C LYS A 276 -13.98 -15.05 25.34
N SER A 277 -14.75 -15.69 24.46
CA SER A 277 -14.50 -17.07 24.03
C SER A 277 -13.34 -17.19 23.04
N VAL A 278 -12.97 -16.08 22.39
CA VAL A 278 -11.86 -16.01 21.43
C VAL A 278 -10.69 -15.32 22.14
N PRO A 279 -9.51 -15.96 22.25
CA PRO A 279 -8.34 -15.33 22.85
C PRO A 279 -7.82 -14.18 21.99
N ILE A 280 -6.94 -13.35 22.55
CA ILE A 280 -6.20 -12.40 21.71
C ILE A 280 -5.29 -13.21 20.81
N GLU A 281 -5.32 -12.87 19.53
CA GLU A 281 -4.48 -13.44 18.49
C GLU A 281 -2.99 -13.21 18.82
N TYR A 282 -2.13 -14.19 18.54
CA TYR A 282 -0.69 -13.98 18.67
C TYR A 282 -0.26 -12.86 17.70
N LEU A 283 0.66 -12.01 18.15
CA LEU A 283 1.10 -10.82 17.40
C LEU A 283 1.85 -11.23 16.13
N PHE A 284 2.76 -12.19 16.28
CA PHE A 284 3.57 -12.72 15.19
C PHE A 284 2.90 -13.95 14.58
N THR A 285 3.37 -14.35 13.41
CA THR A 285 2.95 -15.60 12.80
C THR A 285 3.86 -16.73 13.27
N LEU A 286 5.18 -16.51 13.30
CA LEU A 286 6.14 -17.49 13.80
C LEU A 286 5.86 -17.82 15.28
N GLY A 287 5.61 -19.10 15.56
CA GLY A 287 5.26 -19.58 16.91
C GLY A 287 3.77 -19.53 17.26
N ASP A 288 2.89 -19.11 16.33
CA ASP A 288 1.43 -19.26 16.49
C ASP A 288 0.96 -20.66 16.02
N ASP A 289 1.31 -21.70 16.78
CA ASP A 289 0.91 -23.09 16.49
C ASP A 289 -0.60 -23.24 16.26
N ARG A 290 -1.41 -22.42 16.95
CA ARG A 290 -2.87 -22.45 16.82
C ARG A 290 -3.31 -21.91 15.46
N TYR A 291 -2.70 -20.84 14.96
CA TYR A 291 -3.03 -20.30 13.64
C TYR A 291 -2.81 -21.35 12.55
N PHE A 292 -1.64 -21.98 12.52
CA PHE A 292 -1.36 -23.06 11.55
C PHE A 292 -2.21 -24.31 11.78
N ASP A 293 -2.52 -24.70 13.03
CA ASP A 293 -3.47 -25.79 13.31
C ASP A 293 -4.86 -25.50 12.72
N VAL A 294 -5.35 -24.26 12.85
CA VAL A 294 -6.63 -23.84 12.28
C VAL A 294 -6.63 -23.97 10.75
N LEU A 295 -5.59 -23.49 10.07
CA LEU A 295 -5.45 -23.63 8.62
C LEU A 295 -5.38 -25.11 8.21
N ASN A 296 -4.52 -25.89 8.86
CA ASN A 296 -4.23 -27.29 8.50
C ASN A 296 -5.44 -28.22 8.73
N ARG A 297 -6.27 -27.94 9.74
CA ARG A 297 -7.48 -28.75 10.03
C ARG A 297 -8.74 -28.25 9.31
N SER A 298 -8.68 -27.07 8.68
CA SER A 298 -9.83 -26.48 7.99
C SER A 298 -10.13 -27.24 6.70
N GLN A 299 -11.32 -27.82 6.60
CA GLN A 299 -11.74 -28.59 5.43
C GLN A 299 -11.89 -27.72 4.18
N SER A 300 -12.35 -26.48 4.34
CA SER A 300 -12.45 -25.51 3.24
C SER A 300 -11.07 -25.08 2.79
N PHE A 301 -10.19 -24.67 3.71
CA PHE A 301 -8.83 -24.23 3.34
C PHE A 301 -8.08 -25.30 2.54
N GLN A 302 -8.10 -26.54 3.04
CA GLN A 302 -7.46 -27.67 2.37
C GLN A 302 -8.22 -28.07 1.11
N ASN A 303 -9.55 -28.27 1.16
CA ASN A 303 -10.44 -28.71 0.07
C ASN A 303 -9.78 -29.65 -0.97
N GLY A 304 -9.23 -30.77 -0.48
CA GLY A 304 -8.61 -31.80 -1.31
C GLY A 304 -7.14 -31.57 -1.66
N ARG A 305 -6.55 -30.45 -1.23
CA ARG A 305 -5.12 -30.12 -1.27
C ARG A 305 -4.43 -30.49 0.05
N THR A 306 -3.13 -30.26 0.10
CA THR A 306 -2.26 -30.48 1.27
C THR A 306 -1.39 -29.24 1.48
N ILE A 307 -2.04 -28.11 1.78
CA ILE A 307 -1.36 -26.84 2.04
C ILE A 307 -0.72 -26.94 3.42
N ASP A 308 0.59 -26.69 3.52
CA ASP A 308 1.32 -26.69 4.79
C ASP A 308 2.30 -25.50 4.86
N LEU A 309 1.72 -24.30 5.00
CA LEU A 309 2.48 -23.05 5.03
C LEU A 309 3.53 -23.00 6.14
N TRP A 310 3.34 -23.75 7.24
CA TRP A 310 4.36 -23.81 8.29
C TRP A 310 5.62 -24.49 7.77
N SER A 311 5.50 -25.73 7.28
CA SER A 311 6.63 -26.49 6.77
C SER A 311 7.29 -25.82 5.58
N ASP A 312 6.49 -25.14 4.75
CA ASP A 312 6.98 -24.51 3.52
C ASP A 312 7.76 -23.21 3.79
N TYR A 313 7.38 -22.40 4.79
CA TYR A 313 7.94 -21.04 5.00
C TYR A 313 8.43 -20.72 6.41
N TYR A 314 7.84 -21.33 7.45
CA TYR A 314 8.07 -20.95 8.85
C TYR A 314 8.87 -21.97 9.66
N ASP A 315 9.10 -23.19 9.14
CA ASP A 315 9.97 -24.20 9.76
C ASP A 315 11.45 -23.85 9.57
N ILE A 316 11.88 -22.83 10.31
CA ILE A 316 13.19 -22.19 10.17
C ILE A 316 13.96 -22.28 11.47
N GLU A 317 15.29 -22.35 11.37
CA GLU A 317 16.17 -22.32 12.54
C GLU A 317 16.65 -20.90 12.79
N LEU A 318 16.52 -20.44 14.04
CA LEU A 318 17.03 -19.16 14.52
C LEU A 318 18.27 -19.38 15.39
N ASP A 319 19.23 -18.47 15.28
CA ASP A 319 20.42 -18.42 16.13
C ASP A 319 20.10 -17.86 17.54
N GLU A 320 21.12 -17.67 18.38
CA GLU A 320 20.94 -17.15 19.74
C GLU A 320 20.50 -15.67 19.79
N ASN A 321 20.61 -14.95 18.68
CA ASN A 321 20.22 -13.55 18.53
C ASN A 321 18.84 -13.40 17.87
N GLY A 322 18.22 -14.51 17.43
CA GLY A 322 16.92 -14.51 16.76
C GLY A 322 17.00 -14.25 15.26
N HIS A 323 18.18 -14.42 14.65
CA HIS A 323 18.39 -14.35 13.20
C HIS A 323 18.34 -15.73 12.55
N ARG A 324 17.85 -15.79 11.32
CA ARG A 324 17.80 -17.04 10.55
C ARG A 324 19.19 -17.59 10.27
N VAL A 325 19.39 -18.88 10.57
CA VAL A 325 20.61 -19.60 10.21
C VAL A 325 20.74 -19.72 8.69
N GLY A 326 21.92 -19.41 8.14
CA GLY A 326 22.19 -19.43 6.68
C GLY A 326 21.90 -18.12 5.94
N GLY A 327 21.53 -17.04 6.64
CA GLY A 327 21.49 -15.68 6.11
C GLY A 327 22.82 -14.92 6.18
N THR A 328 22.81 -13.65 5.74
CA THR A 328 24.01 -12.79 5.68
C THR A 328 24.38 -12.11 7.00
N VAL A 329 23.59 -12.28 8.07
CA VAL A 329 23.74 -11.49 9.30
C VAL A 329 23.88 -12.39 10.53
N GLY A 330 24.78 -12.00 11.44
CA GLY A 330 24.96 -12.56 12.79
C GLY A 330 25.07 -14.08 12.87
N GLY A 331 26.29 -14.64 12.79
CA GLY A 331 26.52 -16.07 13.07
C GLY A 331 25.99 -17.06 12.01
N ALA A 332 25.30 -16.58 10.98
CA ALA A 332 24.84 -17.37 9.86
C ALA A 332 25.93 -17.55 8.78
N ASP A 333 25.95 -18.74 8.16
CA ASP A 333 26.86 -19.03 7.05
C ASP A 333 26.55 -18.11 5.85
N PRO A 334 27.56 -17.66 5.07
CA PRO A 334 27.32 -16.83 3.89
C PRO A 334 26.34 -17.49 2.93
N ILE A 335 25.46 -16.70 2.29
CA ILE A 335 24.53 -17.21 1.26
C ILE A 335 25.33 -18.03 0.24
N GLU A 336 24.95 -19.30 0.10
CA GLU A 336 25.50 -20.16 -0.94
C GLU A 336 24.98 -19.69 -2.32
N THR A 337 25.77 -18.83 -2.96
CA THR A 337 25.51 -18.34 -4.33
C THR A 337 25.84 -19.38 -5.40
N ASN A 338 26.45 -20.50 -5.01
CA ASN A 338 26.86 -21.58 -5.91
C ASN A 338 25.80 -22.67 -6.00
N ILE A 339 24.88 -22.55 -6.96
CA ILE A 339 23.94 -23.62 -7.32
C ILE A 339 24.70 -24.78 -8.00
N THR A 340 25.48 -25.56 -7.24
CA THR A 340 25.88 -26.92 -7.59
C THR A 340 26.14 -27.77 -6.34
N ASN A 341 25.33 -28.83 -6.20
CA ASN A 341 25.47 -30.03 -5.34
C ASN A 341 24.85 -30.01 -3.91
N GLY A 342 23.52 -30.23 -3.82
CA GLY A 342 22.98 -31.58 -3.56
C GLY A 342 22.22 -31.88 -2.25
N ASN A 343 20.98 -32.36 -2.44
CA ASN A 343 20.08 -33.20 -1.58
C ASN A 343 19.44 -32.53 -0.36
N ASN A 344 18.14 -32.67 -0.03
CA ASN A 344 16.96 -33.40 -0.53
C ASN A 344 15.83 -32.95 0.44
N ASN A 345 14.61 -32.59 0.01
CA ASN A 345 13.46 -33.51 -0.10
C ASN A 345 12.25 -32.76 -0.67
N GLY A 346 11.61 -33.25 -1.75
CA GLY A 346 10.33 -32.66 -2.20
C GLY A 346 9.93 -32.94 -3.64
N ASN A 347 10.04 -34.20 -4.09
CA ASN A 347 9.58 -34.78 -5.36
C ASN A 347 8.54 -33.99 -6.23
N GLY A 348 9.02 -33.21 -7.20
CA GLY A 348 8.26 -32.67 -8.34
C GLY A 348 9.09 -32.71 -9.62
N ASN A 349 8.68 -33.50 -10.61
CA ASN A 349 9.43 -33.77 -11.84
C ASN A 349 9.19 -32.63 -12.87
N GLY A 350 10.01 -31.58 -12.80
CA GLY A 350 10.11 -30.51 -13.80
C GLY A 350 11.58 -30.30 -14.16
N GLY A 351 11.91 -30.16 -15.45
CA GLY A 351 13.29 -30.13 -15.91
C GLY A 351 14.11 -29.01 -15.25
N THR A 352 15.22 -29.40 -14.65
CA THR A 352 16.25 -28.51 -14.11
C THR A 352 16.87 -27.70 -15.25
N ASN A 353 16.26 -26.57 -15.58
CA ASN A 353 17.03 -25.48 -16.17
C ASN A 353 17.82 -24.85 -15.01
N PRO A 354 19.16 -24.81 -15.07
CA PRO A 354 19.92 -24.01 -14.10
C PRO A 354 19.39 -22.59 -14.17
N VAL A 355 18.99 -22.02 -13.02
CA VAL A 355 18.75 -20.58 -12.90
C VAL A 355 20.07 -19.92 -13.30
N PRO A 356 20.13 -19.18 -14.41
CA PRO A 356 21.35 -18.52 -14.82
C PRO A 356 21.81 -17.59 -13.70
N GLU A 357 23.12 -17.55 -13.47
CA GLU A 357 23.74 -16.44 -12.76
C GLU A 357 23.17 -15.14 -13.35
N PRO A 358 22.56 -14.26 -12.54
CA PRO A 358 22.05 -13.00 -13.05
C PRO A 358 23.22 -12.31 -13.76
N GLU A 359 23.08 -12.06 -15.06
CA GLU A 359 24.11 -11.35 -15.82
C GLU A 359 24.18 -9.93 -15.26
N LEU A 360 25.08 -9.71 -14.31
CA LEU A 360 25.25 -8.43 -13.68
C LEU A 360 26.19 -7.55 -14.51
N PRO A 361 25.81 -6.29 -14.75
CA PRO A 361 24.58 -5.67 -14.29
C PRO A 361 23.37 -6.10 -15.14
N VAL A 362 22.30 -6.56 -14.48
CA VAL A 362 20.97 -6.59 -15.09
C VAL A 362 20.55 -5.12 -15.17
N LEU A 363 20.91 -4.48 -16.27
CA LEU A 363 20.47 -3.15 -16.61
C LEU A 363 18.99 -3.24 -16.98
N TRP A 364 18.11 -3.08 -15.99
CA TRP A 364 16.74 -2.73 -16.29
C TRP A 364 16.73 -1.31 -16.85
N ASP A 365 15.92 -1.08 -17.89
CA ASP A 365 15.50 0.27 -18.24
C ASP A 365 14.76 0.83 -17.02
N THR A 366 15.44 1.65 -16.22
CA THR A 366 14.84 2.34 -15.10
C THR A 366 14.14 3.58 -15.64
N TYR A 367 12.82 3.64 -15.49
CA TYR A 367 12.05 4.86 -15.72
C TYR A 367 12.19 5.75 -14.48
N GLY A 368 13.22 6.58 -14.45
CA GLY A 368 13.31 7.70 -13.52
C GLY A 368 12.95 9.01 -14.23
N PRO A 369 12.26 9.97 -13.59
CA PRO A 369 12.19 11.31 -14.13
C PRO A 369 13.55 11.99 -13.99
N ARG A 370 14.18 12.34 -15.11
CA ARG A 370 15.05 13.52 -15.16
C ARG A 370 14.27 14.62 -15.88
N GLY A 371 13.90 15.65 -15.12
CA GLY A 371 13.37 16.94 -15.58
C GLY A 371 12.60 16.97 -16.90
N ALA A 372 11.28 17.05 -16.82
CA ALA A 372 10.36 17.48 -17.88
C ALA A 372 10.45 16.74 -19.25
N THR A 373 9.46 15.86 -19.44
CA THR A 373 8.74 15.48 -20.67
C THR A 373 9.37 14.62 -21.78
N LEU A 374 10.64 14.19 -21.77
CA LEU A 374 11.14 13.20 -22.77
C LEU A 374 12.16 12.18 -22.23
N ALA A 375 11.91 10.88 -22.44
CA ALA A 375 12.72 9.74 -21.96
C ALA A 375 13.91 9.37 -22.89
N HIS A 376 15.01 8.85 -22.33
CA HIS A 376 16.22 8.45 -23.07
C HIS A 376 17.11 7.42 -22.30
N PRO A 377 17.92 6.59 -22.98
CA PRO A 377 18.68 5.48 -22.37
C PRO A 377 20.08 5.89 -21.86
N THR A 378 20.60 5.27 -20.79
CA THR A 378 21.92 5.53 -20.16
C THR A 378 22.64 4.23 -19.71
N THR A 379 23.96 4.24 -19.45
CA THR A 379 24.74 3.04 -19.02
C THR A 379 25.52 3.19 -17.71
N ILE A 380 25.81 2.08 -17.00
CA ILE A 380 26.52 2.06 -15.71
C ILE A 380 27.98 2.53 -15.77
N ALA A 381 28.66 2.36 -16.91
CA ALA A 381 30.06 2.76 -17.06
C ALA A 381 30.26 4.29 -17.00
N GLU A 382 29.17 5.05 -17.08
CA GLU A 382 29.18 6.51 -17.08
C GLU A 382 29.09 7.10 -15.66
N GLY A 383 28.81 6.27 -14.64
CA GLY A 383 28.75 6.66 -13.22
C GLY A 383 27.55 7.56 -12.87
N ILE A 384 27.42 7.94 -11.59
CA ILE A 384 26.42 8.93 -11.15
C ILE A 384 26.84 10.29 -11.74
N HIS A 385 26.08 10.80 -12.71
CA HIS A 385 26.34 12.11 -13.29
C HIS A 385 25.83 13.24 -12.39
N LEU A 386 26.73 14.17 -12.04
CA LEU A 386 26.38 15.54 -11.72
C LEU A 386 26.13 16.27 -13.04
N GLU A 387 24.91 16.74 -13.26
CA GLU A 387 24.55 17.44 -14.49
C GLU A 387 24.09 18.86 -14.15
N ALA A 388 24.61 19.83 -14.90
CA ALA A 388 24.09 21.18 -14.83
C ALA A 388 22.62 21.18 -15.25
N CYS A 389 21.73 21.71 -14.41
CA CYS A 389 20.33 21.85 -14.78
C CYS A 389 20.19 22.81 -15.97
N THR A 390 19.92 22.29 -17.17
CA THR A 390 19.55 23.14 -18.32
C THR A 390 18.03 23.29 -18.34
N SER A 391 17.51 24.34 -17.71
CA SER A 391 16.11 24.71 -17.88
C SER A 391 15.96 25.57 -19.13
N ASP A 392 15.39 25.01 -20.21
CA ASP A 392 15.00 25.78 -21.41
C ASP A 392 13.81 26.74 -21.16
N ASN A 393 13.39 26.90 -19.91
CA ASN A 393 12.30 27.80 -19.50
C ASN A 393 12.75 29.26 -19.27
N GLY A 394 13.80 29.70 -19.97
CA GLY A 394 14.20 31.11 -19.99
C GLY A 394 14.91 31.62 -18.73
N GLN A 395 15.45 30.73 -17.89
CA GLN A 395 16.32 31.11 -16.78
C GLN A 395 17.78 31.22 -17.25
N THR A 396 18.40 32.37 -17.03
CA THR A 396 19.84 32.55 -17.27
C THR A 396 20.62 32.27 -15.99
N THR A 397 21.31 31.14 -15.95
CA THR A 397 22.37 30.86 -14.98
C THR A 397 23.49 31.90 -15.17
N PRO A 398 23.99 32.57 -14.12
CA PRO A 398 25.12 33.51 -14.24
C PRO A 398 26.34 32.84 -14.89
N ASP A 399 27.09 33.57 -15.72
CA ASP A 399 28.18 33.05 -16.58
C ASP A 399 29.31 32.29 -15.84
N ASP A 400 29.30 32.29 -14.50
CA ASP A 400 30.30 31.68 -13.62
C ASP A 400 29.76 30.63 -12.63
N LYS A 401 28.50 30.15 -12.78
CA LYS A 401 27.88 29.18 -11.86
C LYS A 401 27.14 28.01 -12.52
N GLU A 402 27.03 26.89 -11.81
CA GLU A 402 26.27 25.68 -12.18
C GLU A 402 25.32 25.26 -11.03
N LEU A 403 24.18 24.65 -11.36
CA LEU A 403 23.13 24.20 -10.41
C LEU A 403 23.12 22.66 -10.33
N LEU A 404 23.07 22.07 -9.11
CA LEU A 404 23.16 20.61 -8.83
C LEU A 404 22.16 20.16 -7.72
N CYS A 405 21.67 18.90 -7.76
CA CYS A 405 20.69 18.29 -6.80
C CYS A 405 21.14 16.88 -6.29
N GLY A 406 20.83 16.45 -5.04
CA GLY A 406 21.49 15.29 -4.33
C GLY A 406 20.61 14.23 -3.59
N ALA A 407 21.27 13.21 -2.97
CA ALA A 407 20.77 11.90 -2.44
C ALA A 407 21.44 11.44 -1.09
N ILE A 408 21.08 10.27 -0.51
CA ILE A 408 21.67 9.68 0.72
C ILE A 408 22.90 8.80 0.39
N LEU A 409 23.98 8.89 1.18
CA LEU A 409 25.19 8.05 1.07
C LEU A 409 25.38 7.24 2.37
N VAL A 410 25.38 5.91 2.25
CA VAL A 410 25.70 4.97 3.34
C VAL A 410 27.11 4.44 3.09
N VAL A 411 28.02 4.61 4.06
CA VAL A 411 29.41 4.14 3.97
C VAL A 411 29.51 2.83 4.74
N MET A 412 29.85 1.77 4.00
CA MET A 412 30.04 0.44 4.55
C MET A 412 31.54 0.16 4.69
N GLN A 413 31.98 -0.32 5.86
CA GLN A 413 33.37 -0.74 6.08
C GLN A 413 33.52 -2.25 6.24
N PRO A 414 34.66 -2.83 5.81
CA PRO A 414 34.98 -4.23 6.07
C PRO A 414 35.20 -4.49 7.57
N THR A 415 34.62 -5.57 8.09
CA THR A 415 34.93 -6.05 9.44
C THR A 415 36.26 -6.82 9.48
N ASP A 416 36.78 -7.06 10.69
CA ASP A 416 38.02 -7.82 10.91
C ASP A 416 37.94 -9.30 10.47
N GLU A 417 36.75 -9.78 10.08
CA GLU A 417 36.48 -11.15 9.60
C GLU A 417 36.57 -11.29 8.08
N CYS A 418 37.47 -10.55 7.42
CA CYS A 418 37.71 -10.72 5.99
C CYS A 418 38.35 -12.10 5.68
N MET A 419 37.64 -12.93 4.93
CA MET A 419 38.17 -14.20 4.42
C MET A 419 38.86 -13.99 3.07
N ASN A 420 40.04 -14.60 2.89
CA ASN A 420 40.86 -14.40 1.69
C ASN A 420 41.05 -15.73 0.93
N LEU A 421 40.17 -15.98 -0.04
CA LEU A 421 40.30 -17.05 -1.04
C LEU A 421 39.78 -16.53 -2.39
N ASP A 422 40.72 -16.22 -3.31
CA ASP A 422 40.53 -15.76 -4.70
C ASP A 422 39.60 -14.54 -4.94
N GLY A 423 39.27 -13.81 -3.88
CA GLY A 423 38.56 -12.54 -3.85
C GLY A 423 38.48 -12.03 -2.40
N TRP A 424 38.26 -10.73 -2.21
CA TRP A 424 38.08 -10.16 -0.87
C TRP A 424 36.60 -10.24 -0.52
N PHE A 425 36.22 -11.14 0.39
CA PHE A 425 34.89 -11.18 0.97
C PHE A 425 35.01 -10.73 2.42
N CYS A 426 34.38 -9.61 2.74
CA CYS A 426 34.32 -9.07 4.09
C CYS A 426 32.85 -8.92 4.47
N GLN A 427 32.49 -9.24 5.70
CA GLN A 427 31.25 -8.71 6.26
C GLN A 427 31.38 -7.18 6.28
N LEU A 428 30.28 -6.51 5.95
CA LEU A 428 30.21 -5.06 5.89
C LEU A 428 29.37 -4.57 7.07
N GLU A 429 29.92 -3.69 7.88
CA GLU A 429 29.16 -2.93 8.88
C GLU A 429 28.97 -1.48 8.38
N VAL A 430 27.90 -0.83 8.85
CA VAL A 430 27.70 0.60 8.58
C VAL A 430 28.74 1.37 9.39
N GLU A 431 29.73 1.95 8.72
CA GLU A 431 30.76 2.80 9.35
C GLU A 431 30.18 4.17 9.69
N ASP A 432 29.44 4.73 8.74
CA ASP A 432 28.87 6.08 8.82
C ASP A 432 27.65 6.18 7.88
N ALA A 433 26.71 7.03 8.24
CA ALA A 433 25.58 7.39 7.40
C ALA A 433 25.42 8.91 7.41
N VAL A 434 25.55 9.52 6.23
CA VAL A 434 25.37 10.96 6.08
C VAL A 434 24.17 11.23 5.18
N ALA A 435 23.18 11.91 5.75
CA ALA A 435 22.18 12.62 4.99
C ALA A 435 22.84 13.81 4.29
N VAL A 436 22.84 13.83 2.96
CA VAL A 436 23.22 15.04 2.20
C VAL A 436 21.95 15.86 2.05
N PRO A 437 21.80 17.00 2.74
CA PRO A 437 20.51 17.67 2.78
C PRO A 437 20.17 18.28 1.43
N GLY A 438 18.94 18.05 0.98
CA GLY A 438 18.16 19.16 0.47
C GLY A 438 17.91 20.12 1.65
N LYS A 439 18.53 21.31 1.59
CA LYS A 439 18.51 22.45 2.56
C LYS A 439 19.53 22.38 3.74
N LEU A 440 20.57 23.21 3.68
CA LEU A 440 21.72 23.24 4.60
C LEU A 440 21.70 24.40 5.62
N CYS A 441 20.55 24.97 6.00
CA CYS A 441 20.51 26.13 6.91
C CYS A 441 19.35 26.09 7.91
N ASP A 442 19.67 26.03 9.21
CA ASP A 442 18.82 26.48 10.34
C ASP A 442 19.45 27.76 10.95
N ASP A 443 18.61 28.66 11.46
CA ASP A 443 18.89 30.02 11.90
C ASP A 443 19.67 30.14 13.23
N SER A 444 20.15 29.03 13.80
CA SER A 444 20.82 29.02 15.11
C SER A 444 22.35 28.83 15.08
N GLY A 445 22.96 28.68 13.89
CA GLY A 445 24.40 28.40 13.74
C GLY A 445 25.29 29.63 13.48
N THR A 446 26.54 29.62 13.99
CA THR A 446 27.57 30.61 13.61
C THR A 446 28.38 30.06 12.43
N PHE A 447 28.27 30.67 11.24
CA PHE A 447 28.93 30.18 10.01
C PHE A 447 30.15 31.02 9.60
N PRO A 448 31.11 30.46 8.83
CA PRO A 448 32.22 31.21 8.25
C PRO A 448 31.74 32.35 7.32
N SER A 449 32.46 33.47 7.27
CA SER A 449 32.07 34.71 6.57
C SER A 449 31.93 34.61 5.03
N GLN A 450 32.04 33.41 4.48
CA GLN A 450 31.97 33.12 3.04
C GLN A 450 30.66 32.41 2.66
N VAL A 451 29.79 32.16 3.65
CA VAL A 451 28.47 31.57 3.47
C VAL A 451 27.43 32.70 3.53
N THR A 452 26.52 32.76 2.56
CA THR A 452 25.36 33.67 2.59
C THR A 452 24.09 32.86 2.36
N CYS A 453 23.27 32.74 3.39
CA CYS A 453 21.99 32.05 3.34
C CYS A 453 20.94 32.94 2.67
N ARG A 454 20.14 32.39 1.75
CA ARG A 454 18.93 33.06 1.23
C ARG A 454 17.78 32.08 1.24
N ASP A 455 16.67 32.50 1.84
CA ASP A 455 15.42 31.76 1.86
C ASP A 455 14.84 31.58 0.47
N ALA A 456 14.31 30.39 0.21
CA ALA A 456 13.63 30.06 -1.03
C ALA A 456 12.15 30.46 -0.98
N TRP A 457 11.85 31.75 -0.79
CA TRP A 457 10.75 32.46 -1.47
C TRP A 457 10.66 33.93 -1.00
N SER A 458 10.46 34.84 -1.95
CA SER A 458 9.78 36.12 -1.72
C SER A 458 9.13 36.52 -3.04
N TYR A 459 7.80 36.68 -3.06
CA TYR A 459 7.17 37.42 -4.15
C TYR A 459 7.55 38.90 -4.02
N LEU A 460 7.94 39.51 -5.14
CA LEU A 460 8.03 40.96 -5.25
C LEU A 460 6.59 41.48 -5.37
N ASP A 461 6.22 42.39 -4.47
CA ASP A 461 5.08 43.27 -4.70
C ASP A 461 5.30 44.04 -6.00
N VAL A 462 4.37 43.89 -6.93
CA VAL A 462 4.25 44.78 -8.08
C VAL A 462 3.45 45.98 -7.61
N GLU A 463 4.14 47.07 -7.25
CA GLU A 463 3.60 48.41 -7.43
C GLU A 463 4.70 49.34 -7.94
N ASP A 464 4.57 49.73 -9.22
CA ASP A 464 4.98 51.06 -9.65
C ASP A 464 3.72 51.93 -9.48
N ASP A 465 3.71 52.73 -8.42
CA ASP A 465 2.69 53.72 -8.14
C ASP A 465 2.85 54.88 -9.13
N ASN A 466 1.83 55.12 -9.95
CA ASN A 466 1.33 56.48 -10.26
C ASN A 466 0.11 56.41 -11.19
N THR A 467 -1.10 56.39 -10.62
CA THR A 467 -2.05 57.52 -10.74
C THR A 467 -3.28 57.31 -9.86
N ASN A 468 -3.55 58.31 -9.01
CA ASN A 468 -4.62 58.46 -8.01
C ASN A 468 -6.07 58.42 -8.60
N PRO A 469 -7.15 58.40 -7.77
CA PRO A 469 -8.29 57.50 -7.92
C PRO A 469 -9.60 58.23 -8.27
N GLU A 470 -10.67 57.50 -8.59
CA GLU A 470 -12.04 58.02 -8.52
C GLU A 470 -13.02 56.96 -7.95
N PRO A 471 -14.12 57.39 -7.31
CA PRO A 471 -14.63 56.81 -6.07
C PRO A 471 -15.72 55.74 -6.26
N GLU A 472 -15.92 54.96 -5.19
CA GLU A 472 -17.02 54.00 -5.00
C GLU A 472 -18.41 54.63 -5.22
N PRO A 473 -19.35 53.90 -5.84
CA PRO A 473 -20.77 54.06 -5.58
C PRO A 473 -21.29 53.06 -4.54
N GLU A 474 -22.16 53.58 -3.68
CA GLU A 474 -22.85 52.99 -2.52
C GLU A 474 -23.60 51.66 -2.77
N PRO A 475 -23.88 50.87 -1.72
CA PRO A 475 -24.41 49.51 -1.85
C PRO A 475 -25.91 49.50 -2.15
N GLU A 476 -26.33 48.70 -3.14
CA GLU A 476 -27.75 48.36 -3.36
C GLU A 476 -28.13 47.09 -2.58
N GLU A 477 -29.26 47.18 -1.86
CA GLU A 477 -29.87 46.13 -1.02
C GLU A 477 -30.26 44.86 -1.82
N PRO A 478 -30.27 43.67 -1.17
CA PRO A 478 -30.58 42.41 -1.85
C PRO A 478 -32.04 42.33 -2.29
N LYS A 479 -32.25 42.11 -3.60
CA LYS A 479 -33.56 41.84 -4.19
C LYS A 479 -34.11 40.49 -3.73
N SER A 480 -35.29 40.54 -3.13
CA SER A 480 -36.10 39.39 -2.73
C SER A 480 -36.38 38.45 -3.91
N TRP A 481 -36.11 37.15 -3.71
CA TRP A 481 -36.40 36.08 -4.69
C TRP A 481 -37.91 35.87 -4.96
N THR A 482 -38.79 36.58 -4.25
CA THR A 482 -40.25 36.43 -4.33
C THR A 482 -40.90 37.20 -5.48
N GLU A 483 -40.16 38.00 -6.25
CA GLU A 483 -40.74 38.89 -7.28
C GLU A 483 -40.48 38.44 -8.72
N GLY A 484 -39.81 37.29 -8.92
CA GLY A 484 -39.55 36.73 -10.24
C GLY A 484 -40.71 35.86 -10.77
N PRO A 485 -40.91 35.79 -12.11
CA PRO A 485 -41.94 34.93 -12.71
C PRO A 485 -41.76 33.43 -12.36
N LEU A 486 -40.53 33.01 -12.04
CA LEU A 486 -40.21 31.64 -11.63
C LEU A 486 -40.79 31.26 -10.24
N PHE A 487 -40.90 32.22 -9.30
CA PHE A 487 -41.52 31.97 -7.99
C PHE A 487 -43.02 31.65 -8.13
N TRP A 488 -43.73 32.38 -9.00
CA TRP A 488 -45.14 32.12 -9.25
C TRP A 488 -45.39 30.78 -9.96
N VAL A 489 -44.46 30.31 -10.79
CA VAL A 489 -44.52 28.97 -11.38
C VAL A 489 -44.38 27.89 -10.29
N ALA A 490 -43.42 28.03 -9.37
CA ALA A 490 -43.22 27.08 -8.27
C ALA A 490 -44.42 27.06 -7.30
N ALA A 491 -44.98 28.22 -6.95
CA ALA A 491 -46.12 28.34 -6.05
C ALA A 491 -47.41 27.72 -6.63
N ILE A 492 -47.70 27.94 -7.92
CA ILE A 492 -48.88 27.38 -8.58
C ILE A 492 -48.78 25.85 -8.69
N SER A 493 -47.59 25.31 -9.00
CA SER A 493 -47.36 23.86 -9.06
C SER A 493 -47.56 23.18 -7.70
N LEU A 494 -47.13 23.81 -6.61
CA LEU A 494 -47.27 23.26 -5.25
C LEU A 494 -48.74 23.23 -4.79
N VAL A 495 -49.52 24.26 -5.12
CA VAL A 495 -50.97 24.29 -4.86
C VAL A 495 -51.71 23.23 -5.68
N GLY A 496 -51.31 23.02 -6.94
CA GLY A 496 -51.86 21.96 -7.80
C GLY A 496 -51.67 20.56 -7.20
N LEU A 497 -50.49 20.26 -6.68
CA LEU A 497 -50.20 18.99 -6.01
C LEU A 497 -51.04 18.78 -4.75
N LEU A 498 -51.17 19.82 -3.90
CA LEU A 498 -51.98 19.71 -2.68
C LEU A 498 -53.47 19.49 -2.97
N VAL A 499 -54.02 20.16 -4.00
CA VAL A 499 -55.41 19.93 -4.41
C VAL A 499 -55.60 18.51 -4.96
N ALA A 500 -54.65 17.99 -5.74
CA ALA A 500 -54.70 16.62 -6.24
C ALA A 500 -54.68 15.59 -5.10
N SER A 501 -53.82 15.79 -4.10
CA SER A 501 -53.76 14.93 -2.91
C SER A 501 -55.04 14.97 -2.08
N ILE A 502 -55.65 16.14 -1.89
CA ILE A 502 -56.93 16.28 -1.16
C ILE A 502 -58.08 15.61 -1.92
N VAL A 503 -58.13 15.73 -3.25
CA VAL A 503 -59.15 15.07 -4.08
C VAL A 503 -58.98 13.54 -4.01
N MET A 504 -57.75 13.03 -4.02
CA MET A 504 -57.48 11.60 -3.91
C MET A 504 -57.87 11.05 -2.53
N ILE A 505 -57.55 11.77 -1.44
CA ILE A 505 -57.96 11.41 -0.07
C ILE A 505 -59.49 11.44 0.06
N ASN A 506 -60.17 12.47 -0.47
CA ASN A 506 -61.63 12.57 -0.40
C ASN A 506 -62.34 11.49 -1.24
N ASN A 507 -61.75 11.05 -2.35
CA ASN A 507 -62.28 9.92 -3.12
C ASN A 507 -62.06 8.58 -2.41
N ASN A 508 -60.92 8.38 -1.73
CA ASN A 508 -60.69 7.17 -0.95
C ASN A 508 -61.61 7.08 0.28
N LEU A 509 -61.82 8.18 1.01
CA LEU A 509 -62.74 8.21 2.15
C LEU A 509 -64.20 8.00 1.76
N ARG A 510 -64.62 8.45 0.56
CA ARG A 510 -65.98 8.17 0.04
C ARG A 510 -66.19 6.73 -0.42
N ASN A 511 -65.12 6.00 -0.74
CA ASN A 511 -65.20 4.58 -1.13
C ASN A 511 -65.17 3.63 0.08
N GLU A 512 -64.83 4.12 1.28
CA GLU A 512 -64.89 3.35 2.53
C GLU A 512 -66.27 3.40 3.21
N ASP A 513 -67.06 4.47 3.03
CA ASP A 513 -68.42 4.58 3.58
C ASP A 513 -69.49 3.79 2.80
N ASP A 514 -69.21 3.35 1.55
CA ASP A 514 -70.14 2.54 0.72
C ASP A 514 -69.99 1.02 0.93
N ASN A 515 -69.17 0.56 1.89
CA ASN A 515 -68.94 -0.86 2.21
C ASN A 515 -69.41 -1.29 3.61
N GLU A 516 -70.18 -0.45 4.33
CA GLU A 516 -70.92 -0.85 5.53
C GLU A 516 -72.43 -0.53 5.39
N GLU A 517 -73.16 -1.35 4.62
CA GLU A 517 -74.60 -1.64 4.82
C GLU A 517 -74.96 -3.08 4.36
#